data_AF-A0A5J6WNX2-F1
#
_entry.id   AF-A0A5J6WNX2-F1
#
_cell.length_a   1.000
_cell.length_b   1.000
_cell.length_c   1.000
_cell.angle_alpha   90.00
_cell.angle_beta   90.00
_cell.angle_gamma   90.00
#
_symmetry.space_group_name_H-M   'P 1'
#
loop_
_entity.id
_entity.type
_entity.pdbx_description
1 polymer ?
#
loop_
_entity_poly.entity_id
_entity_poly.type
_entity_poly.pdbx_seq_one_letter_code
_entity_poly.pdbx_strand_id
1 'polypeptide(L)'
;MNRDPLFGFQGSELKSYLERNKLTENQMVLVYNGSGMTHEYNLAQVVIAEEGKQKRIVARVLNSDEEVTFFRTGKSVLKKTTHYKLLPMVPWLMARFGGQEQIRFNWKWGYA
;
A
#
# COMPACT_ATOMS: atom_id res chain seq x y z
N MET A 1 1.14 -0.93 23.40
CA MET A 1 1.98 0.03 22.63
C MET A 1 1.33 0.22 21.28
N ASN A 2 0.71 1.37 21.03
CA ASN A 2 0.06 1.67 19.75
C ASN A 2 1.16 1.76 18.68
N ARG A 3 1.33 0.67 17.92
CA ARG A 3 2.24 0.62 16.78
C ARG A 3 1.72 1.62 15.74
N ASP A 4 2.64 2.40 15.18
CA ASP A 4 2.39 3.44 14.17
C ASP A 4 1.36 2.95 13.12
N PRO A 5 0.34 3.77 12.78
CA PRO A 5 -0.71 3.40 11.84
C PRO A 5 -0.22 3.06 10.42
N LEU A 6 1.04 3.38 10.11
CA LEU A 6 1.71 3.12 8.84
C LEU A 6 2.98 2.29 9.04
N PHE A 7 3.16 1.68 10.22
CA PHE A 7 4.28 0.79 10.55
C PHE A 7 5.66 1.43 10.47
N GLY A 8 5.76 2.75 10.71
CA GLY A 8 7.02 3.48 10.57
C GLY A 8 7.39 3.75 9.11
N PHE A 9 6.43 3.67 8.18
CA PHE A 9 6.58 4.20 6.83
C PHE A 9 5.95 5.59 6.79
N GLN A 10 6.59 6.54 7.46
CA GLN A 10 6.27 7.95 7.29
C GLN A 10 6.86 8.44 5.96
N GLY A 11 6.32 9.50 5.37
CA GLY A 11 6.51 9.80 3.94
C GLY A 11 7.96 9.79 3.42
N SER A 12 8.93 10.21 4.24
CA SER A 12 10.36 10.13 3.92
C SER A 12 10.92 8.71 3.98
N GLU A 13 10.58 7.93 5.02
CA GLU A 13 11.04 6.55 5.20
C GLU A 13 10.50 5.63 4.10
N LEU A 14 9.23 5.79 3.74
CA LEU A 14 8.61 5.04 2.64
C LEU A 14 9.28 5.35 1.30
N LYS A 15 9.54 6.64 1.04
CA LYS A 15 10.29 7.07 -0.14
C LYS A 15 11.68 6.42 -0.16
N SER A 16 12.44 6.54 0.93
CA SER A 16 13.79 5.96 1.02
C SER A 16 13.79 4.43 0.94
N TYR A 17 12.72 3.76 1.39
CA TYR A 17 12.55 2.33 1.21
C TYR A 17 12.38 1.97 -0.27
N LEU A 18 11.45 2.60 -0.99
CA LEU A 18 11.19 2.36 -2.41
C LEU A 18 12.34 2.85 -3.32
N GLU A 19 13.18 3.76 -2.83
CA GLU A 19 14.40 4.18 -3.50
C GLU A 19 15.50 3.11 -3.44
N ARG A 20 15.64 2.44 -2.29
CA ARG A 20 16.65 1.39 -2.06
C ARG A 20 16.20 0.01 -2.52
N ASN A 21 14.89 -0.25 -2.47
CA ASN A 21 14.28 -1.53 -2.82
C ASN A 21 13.40 -1.30 -4.04
N LYS A 22 14.01 -1.41 -5.22
CA LYS A 22 13.26 -1.35 -6.47
C LYS A 22 12.27 -2.51 -6.51
N LEU A 23 11.02 -2.18 -6.83
CA LEU A 23 10.00 -3.19 -7.04
C LEU A 23 10.24 -3.88 -8.39
N THR A 24 9.75 -5.11 -8.53
CA THR A 24 9.69 -5.82 -9.81
C THR A 24 8.25 -6.00 -10.25
N GLU A 25 8.03 -6.18 -11.54
CA GLU A 25 6.73 -6.61 -12.04
C GLU A 25 6.33 -7.95 -11.40
N ASN A 26 5.03 -8.13 -11.24
CA ASN A 26 4.40 -9.26 -10.53
C ASN A 26 4.70 -9.34 -9.03
N GLN A 27 5.46 -8.39 -8.46
CA GLN A 27 5.73 -8.37 -7.02
C GLN A 27 4.46 -8.03 -6.23
N MET A 28 4.25 -8.77 -5.14
CA MET A 28 3.19 -8.49 -4.18
C MET A 28 3.54 -7.31 -3.27
N VAL A 29 2.57 -6.42 -3.09
CA VAL A 29 2.65 -5.18 -2.31
C VAL A 29 1.32 -4.94 -1.60
N LEU A 30 1.29 -3.95 -0.72
CA LEU A 30 0.08 -3.55 0.01
C LEU A 30 -0.39 -2.18 -0.47
N VAL A 31 -1.70 -2.05 -0.67
CA VAL A 31 -2.36 -0.75 -0.84
C VAL A 31 -3.15 -0.46 0.43
N TYR A 32 -2.71 0.56 1.15
CA TYR A 32 -3.38 1.09 2.32
C TYR A 32 -4.37 2.19 1.92
N ASN A 33 -5.58 2.16 2.47
CA ASN A 33 -6.58 3.22 2.39
C ASN A 33 -7.07 3.55 3.82
N GLY A 34 -6.90 4.79 4.25
CA GLY A 34 -7.54 5.31 5.47
C GLY A 34 -8.78 6.13 5.12
N SER A 35 -9.97 5.53 5.16
CA SER A 35 -11.24 6.23 4.92
C SER A 35 -12.35 5.74 5.85
N GLY A 36 -13.37 6.58 6.08
CA GLY A 36 -14.61 6.18 6.75
C GLY A 36 -14.43 5.52 8.13
N MET A 37 -13.55 6.07 8.98
CA MET A 37 -13.27 5.51 10.31
C MET A 37 -12.57 4.12 10.33
N THR A 38 -12.01 3.67 9.21
CA THR A 38 -11.29 2.39 9.12
C THR A 38 -9.93 2.51 8.44
N HIS A 39 -9.04 1.57 8.77
CA HIS A 39 -7.82 1.26 8.05
C HIS A 39 -8.09 0.06 7.17
N GLU A 40 -8.00 0.23 5.86
CA GLU A 40 -8.13 -0.85 4.90
C GLU A 40 -6.76 -1.17 4.29
N TYR A 41 -6.43 -2.45 4.22
CA TYR A 41 -5.26 -2.95 3.52
C TYR A 41 -5.70 -3.97 2.49
N ASN A 42 -5.29 -3.74 1.25
CA ASN A 42 -5.55 -4.64 0.14
C ASN A 42 -4.24 -5.22 -0.37
N LEU A 43 -4.26 -6.50 -0.72
CA LEU A 43 -3.19 -7.11 -1.51
C LEU A 43 -3.23 -6.53 -2.92
N ALA A 44 -2.07 -6.19 -3.43
CA ALA A 44 -1.92 -5.70 -4.79
C ALA A 44 -0.68 -6.29 -5.44
N GLN A 45 -0.71 -6.36 -6.76
CA GLN A 45 0.39 -6.81 -7.59
C GLN A 45 0.94 -5.63 -8.38
N VAL A 46 2.27 -5.48 -8.41
CA VAL A 46 2.93 -4.48 -9.24
C VAL A 46 2.79 -4.89 -10.71
N VAL A 47 2.08 -4.08 -11.49
CA VAL A 47 1.93 -4.26 -12.95
C VAL A 47 3.08 -3.56 -13.67
N ILE A 48 3.43 -2.35 -13.22
CA ILE A 48 4.56 -1.58 -13.76
C ILE A 48 5.41 -1.08 -12.60
N ALA A 49 6.67 -1.52 -12.56
CA ALA A 49 7.59 -1.23 -11.47
C ALA A 49 8.16 0.19 -11.50
N GLU A 50 8.51 0.72 -12.67
CA GLU A 50 8.92 2.11 -12.87
C GLU A 50 8.53 2.57 -14.28
N GLU A 51 7.56 3.49 -14.41
CA GLU A 51 7.13 4.05 -15.70
C GLU A 51 7.56 5.50 -15.90
N GLY A 52 8.09 5.79 -17.09
CA GLY A 52 8.29 7.15 -17.61
C GLY A 52 9.32 7.99 -16.86
N LYS A 53 9.38 9.29 -17.21
CA LYS A 53 10.34 10.25 -16.61
C LYS A 53 10.14 10.45 -15.10
N GLN A 54 8.93 10.19 -14.61
CA GLN A 54 8.57 10.36 -13.20
C GLN A 54 8.71 9.07 -12.37
N LYS A 55 9.05 7.94 -13.00
CA LYS A 55 9.24 6.62 -12.37
C LYS A 55 8.05 6.22 -11.49
N ARG A 56 6.85 6.25 -12.08
CA ARG A 56 5.61 5.90 -11.37
C ARG A 56 5.51 4.39 -11.22
N ILE A 57 4.82 3.96 -10.16
CA ILE A 57 4.53 2.56 -9.90
C ILE A 57 3.04 2.35 -10.15
N VAL A 58 2.68 1.32 -10.92
CA VAL A 58 1.28 0.92 -11.09
C VAL A 58 1.09 -0.40 -10.37
N ALA A 59 0.14 -0.42 -9.43
CA ALA A 59 -0.23 -1.63 -8.71
C ALA A 59 -1.72 -1.92 -8.90
N ARG A 60 -2.03 -3.17 -9.22
CA ARG A 60 -3.38 -3.69 -9.38
C ARG A 60 -3.84 -4.33 -8.09
N VAL A 61 -4.95 -3.85 -7.55
CA VAL A 61 -5.53 -4.36 -6.32
C VAL A 61 -6.27 -5.67 -6.63
N LEU A 62 -5.95 -6.75 -5.91
CA LEU A 62 -6.43 -8.09 -6.28
C LEU A 62 -7.95 -8.25 -6.13
N ASN A 63 -8.54 -7.69 -5.08
CA ASN A 63 -9.96 -7.88 -4.78
C ASN A 63 -10.92 -7.09 -5.70
N SER A 64 -10.42 -6.05 -6.39
CA SER A 64 -11.24 -5.17 -7.23
C SER A 64 -10.77 -5.10 -8.69
N ASP A 65 -9.61 -5.66 -9.00
CA ASP A 65 -8.90 -5.51 -10.29
C ASP A 65 -8.60 -4.05 -10.65
N GLU A 66 -8.71 -3.12 -9.68
CA GLU A 66 -8.46 -1.69 -9.90
C GLU A 66 -6.97 -1.41 -9.95
N GLU A 67 -6.52 -0.68 -10.97
CA GLU A 67 -5.15 -0.22 -11.07
C GLU A 67 -4.98 1.17 -10.43
N VAL A 68 -4.06 1.27 -9.48
CA VAL A 68 -3.73 2.50 -8.78
C VAL A 68 -2.28 2.90 -9.09
N THR A 69 -2.11 4.14 -9.51
CA THR A 69 -0.78 4.71 -9.78
C THR A 69 -0.23 5.46 -8.58
N PHE A 70 1.03 5.19 -8.24
CA PHE A 70 1.75 5.79 -7.13
C PHE A 70 3.03 6.49 -7.59
N PHE A 71 3.40 7.56 -6.89
CA PHE A 71 4.75 8.11 -6.94
C PHE A 71 5.73 7.21 -6.18
N ARG A 72 7.04 7.36 -6.41
CA ARG A 72 8.08 6.68 -5.59
C ARG A 72 8.06 7.05 -4.11
N THR A 73 7.30 8.06 -3.72
CA THR A 73 7.01 8.38 -2.31
C THR A 73 5.99 7.42 -1.68
N GLY A 74 5.42 6.52 -2.47
CA GLY A 74 4.33 5.63 -2.08
C GLY A 74 2.96 6.30 -2.03
N LYS A 75 2.83 7.59 -2.37
CA LYS A 75 1.52 8.28 -2.42
C LYS A 75 0.84 8.07 -3.75
N SER A 76 -0.49 7.90 -3.73
CA SER A 76 -1.28 7.89 -4.96
C SER A 76 -1.11 9.20 -5.75
N VAL A 77 -1.09 9.08 -7.08
CA VAL A 77 -1.06 10.20 -8.01
C VAL A 77 -2.43 10.88 -8.14
N LEU A 78 -3.52 10.14 -7.90
CA LEU A 78 -4.87 10.64 -8.10
C LEU A 78 -5.39 11.36 -6.85
N LYS A 79 -5.92 12.58 -7.04
CA LYS A 79 -6.51 13.40 -5.97
C LYS A 79 -7.76 12.77 -5.33
N LYS A 80 -8.44 11.85 -6.01
CA LYS A 80 -9.58 11.12 -5.42
C LYS A 80 -9.13 10.02 -4.44
N THR A 81 -7.93 9.47 -4.66
CA THR A 81 -7.35 8.40 -3.84
C THR A 81 -6.13 8.89 -3.07
N THR A 82 -6.08 10.17 -2.67
CA THR A 82 -4.92 10.77 -1.96
C THR A 82 -4.61 10.12 -0.62
N HIS A 83 -5.58 9.41 -0.05
CA HIS A 83 -5.44 8.64 1.18
C HIS A 83 -4.85 7.23 0.91
N TYR A 84 -4.69 6.84 -0.35
CA TYR A 84 -4.06 5.59 -0.73
C TYR A 84 -2.55 5.69 -0.61
N LYS A 85 -1.94 4.64 -0.06
CA LYS A 85 -0.49 4.49 0.03
C LYS A 85 -0.06 3.11 -0.41
N LEU A 86 1.00 3.06 -1.20
CA LEU A 86 1.72 1.84 -1.52
C LEU A 86 2.70 1.52 -0.40
N LEU A 87 2.60 0.34 0.16
CA LEU A 87 3.45 -0.14 1.24
C LEU A 87 4.13 -1.45 0.82
N PRO A 88 5.34 -1.72 1.33
CA PRO A 88 5.91 -3.06 1.23
C PRO A 88 5.06 -4.07 2.01
N MET A 89 5.31 -5.35 1.76
CA MET A 89 4.70 -6.44 2.52
C MET A 89 5.08 -6.33 4.00
N VAL A 90 4.09 -6.28 4.88
CA VAL A 90 4.29 -6.19 6.33
C VAL A 90 3.97 -7.54 6.97
N PRO A 91 4.94 -8.25 7.56
CA PRO A 91 4.76 -9.66 7.97
C PRO A 91 3.56 -9.92 8.88
N TRP A 92 3.30 -9.02 9.84
CA TRP A 92 2.18 -9.20 10.76
C TRP A 92 0.81 -9.01 10.08
N LEU A 93 0.70 -8.10 9.09
CA LEU A 93 -0.50 -7.94 8.27
C LEU A 93 -0.69 -9.17 7.39
N MET A 94 0.39 -9.68 6.80
CA MET A 94 0.35 -10.90 5.98
C MET A 94 -0.17 -12.11 6.76
N ALA A 95 0.21 -12.25 8.03
CA ALA A 95 -0.36 -13.26 8.90
C ALA A 95 -1.87 -13.09 9.14
N ARG A 96 -2.42 -11.88 8.97
CA ARG A 96 -3.86 -11.61 9.11
C ARG A 96 -4.65 -11.81 7.83
N PHE A 97 -4.02 -11.63 6.66
CA PHE A 97 -4.69 -11.90 5.38
C PHE A 97 -5.13 -13.37 5.31
N GLY A 98 -4.28 -14.32 5.72
CA GLY A 98 -4.61 -15.75 5.66
C GLY A 98 -4.83 -16.20 4.22
N GLY A 99 -6.09 -16.15 3.74
CA GLY A 99 -6.48 -16.34 2.34
C GLY A 99 -7.36 -15.22 1.77
N GLN A 100 -7.54 -14.12 2.50
CA GLN A 100 -8.25 -12.94 2.05
C GLN A 100 -7.32 -12.04 1.25
N GLU A 101 -7.91 -11.20 0.39
CA GLU A 101 -7.18 -10.17 -0.38
C GLU A 101 -7.37 -8.76 0.21
N GLN A 102 -8.21 -8.64 1.24
CA GLN A 102 -8.49 -7.41 1.97
C GLN A 102 -8.63 -7.70 3.46
N ILE A 103 -8.08 -6.82 4.29
CA ILE A 103 -8.33 -6.78 5.74
C ILE A 103 -8.64 -5.35 6.19
N ARG A 104 -9.50 -5.23 7.19
CA ARG A 104 -9.94 -3.95 7.75
C ARG A 104 -9.73 -3.91 9.26
N PHE A 105 -9.36 -2.73 9.74
CA PHE A 105 -9.29 -2.41 11.16
C PHE A 105 -10.03 -1.11 11.43
N ASN A 106 -10.59 -0.95 12.63
CA ASN A 106 -11.03 0.35 13.12
C ASN A 106 -9.80 1.20 13.54
N TRP A 107 -9.97 2.51 13.79
CA TRP A 107 -8.86 3.40 14.25
C TRP A 107 -8.22 3.01 15.59
N LYS A 108 -8.85 2.11 16.35
CA LYS A 108 -8.30 1.52 17.58
C LYS A 108 -7.59 0.18 17.33
N TRP A 109 -7.40 -0.23 16.07
CA TRP A 109 -6.79 -1.51 15.65
C TRP A 109 -7.58 -2.75 16.05
N GLY A 110 -8.84 -2.59 16.43
CA GLY A 110 -9.78 -3.70 16.51
C GLY A 110 -10.22 -4.10 15.10
N TYR A 111 -10.58 -5.36 14.92
CA TYR A 111 -11.21 -5.81 13.68
C TYR A 111 -12.50 -5.04 13.43
N ALA A 112 -12.69 -4.63 12.18
CA ALA A 112 -13.88 -3.96 11.69
C ALA A 112 -14.66 -4.88 10.74
#